data_AF-A0A7X6AP75-F1
#
_entry.id   AF-A0A7X6AP75-F1
#
_cell.length_a   1.000
_cell.length_b   1.000
_cell.length_c   1.000
_cell.angle_alpha   90.00
_cell.angle_beta   90.00
_cell.angle_gamma   90.00
#
_symmetry.space_group_name_H-M   'P 1'
#
loop_
_entity.id
_entity.type
_entity.pdbx_description
1 polymer ?
#
loop_
_entity_poly.entity_id
_entity_poly.type
_entity_poly.pdbx_seq_one_letter_code
_entity_poly.pdbx_strand_id
1 'polypeptide(L)' 'GPRNISTAMMRSWGNRPDTFVVDEPLYAYYLTQRRVDHPGRDEVIRHHETDWRRVIEGLVGPIPE' A
#
# COMPACT_ATOMS: atom_id res chain seq x y z
N GLY A 1 1.71 10.72 21.41
CA GLY A 1 2.47 9.48 21.19
C GLY A 1 2.47 9.14 19.71
N PRO A 2 3.42 8.33 19.23
CA PRO A 2 4.05 8.39 17.91
C PRO A 2 3.05 8.17 16.76
N ARG A 3 2.54 9.25 16.15
CA ARG A 3 1.71 9.20 14.93
C ARG A 3 2.20 10.22 13.91
N ASN A 4 3.51 10.32 13.71
CA ASN A 4 4.09 11.33 12.81
C ASN A 4 5.32 10.86 12.02
N ILE A 5 5.92 9.72 12.36
CA ILE A 5 7.11 9.25 11.65
C ILE A 5 6.74 8.60 10.32
N SER A 6 5.59 7.93 10.18
CA SER A 6 5.19 7.32 8.89
C SER A 6 5.10 8.36 7.78
N THR A 7 4.36 9.46 8.00
CA THR A 7 4.27 10.56 7.03
C THR A 7 5.63 11.22 6.77
N ALA A 8 6.43 11.46 7.81
CA ALA A 8 7.76 12.04 7.64
C ALA A 8 8.71 11.10 6.87
N MET A 9 8.64 9.80 7.12
CA MET A 9 9.41 8.76 6.44
C MET A 9 8.98 8.63 4.98
N MET A 10 7.67 8.54 4.72
CA MET A 10 7.13 8.50 3.35
C MET A 10 7.52 9.73 2.54
N ARG A 11 7.45 10.93 3.12
CA ARG A 11 7.92 12.16 2.45
C ARG A 11 9.43 12.18 2.22
N SER A 12 10.22 11.76 3.22
CA SER A 12 11.68 11.76 3.11
C SER A 12 12.18 10.84 2.01
N TRP A 13 11.59 9.65 1.89
CA TRP A 13 11.91 8.70 0.82
C TRP A 13 11.29 9.14 -0.51
N GLY A 14 10.01 9.50 -0.55
CA GLY A 14 9.32 9.88 -1.78
C GLY A 14 9.89 11.13 -2.50
N ASN A 15 10.68 11.95 -1.82
CA ASN A 15 11.42 13.06 -2.44
C ASN A 15 12.70 12.64 -3.18
N ARG A 16 13.07 11.36 -3.15
CA ARG A 16 14.26 10.85 -3.83
C ARG A 16 13.87 10.18 -5.16
N PRO A 17 14.61 10.45 -6.25
CA PRO A 17 14.31 9.86 -7.56
C PRO A 17 14.65 8.37 -7.65
N ASP A 18 15.41 7.84 -6.70
CA ASP A 18 15.86 6.45 -6.65
C ASP A 18 15.02 5.57 -5.73
N THR A 19 13.78 5.99 -5.40
CA THR A 19 12.88 5.22 -4.54
C THR A 19 11.42 5.37 -4.95
N PHE A 20 10.65 4.32 -4.67
CA PHE A 20 9.19 4.33 -4.79
C PHE A 20 8.58 4.06 -3.41
N VAL A 21 7.59 4.87 -3.04
CA VAL A 21 6.90 4.76 -1.74
C VAL A 21 5.44 4.48 -2.00
N VAL A 22 4.90 3.47 -1.32
CA VAL A 22 3.49 3.10 -1.39
C VAL A 22 2.91 3.02 0.01
N ASP A 23 1.68 3.50 0.17
CA ASP A 23 0.93 3.42 1.41
C ASP A 23 0.03 2.18 1.42
N GLU A 24 0.04 1.44 2.53
CA GLU A 24 -0.81 0.27 2.80
C GLU A 24 -1.04 -0.70 1.60
N PRO A 25 0.01 -1.22 0.93
CA PRO A 25 -0.12 -1.96 -0.33
C PRO A 25 -0.92 -3.28 -0.23
N LEU A 26 -1.06 -3.83 0.98
CA LEU A 26 -1.78 -5.09 1.24
C LEU A 26 -3.23 -4.87 1.71
N TYR A 27 -3.73 -3.63 1.71
CA TYR A 27 -5.03 -3.32 2.30
C TYR A 27 -6.21 -3.96 1.56
N ALA A 28 -6.19 -3.96 0.22
CA ALA A 28 -7.23 -4.63 -0.55
C ALA A 28 -7.25 -6.13 -0.32
N TYR A 29 -6.09 -6.80 -0.30
CA TYR A 29 -6.00 -8.20 0.11
C TYR A 29 -6.59 -8.40 1.51
N TYR A 30 -6.22 -7.58 2.49
CA TYR A 30 -6.77 -7.65 3.85
C TYR A 30 -8.31 -7.57 3.88
N LEU A 31 -8.91 -6.65 3.11
CA LEU A 31 -10.37 -6.49 3.00
C LEU A 31 -11.07 -7.68 2.32
N THR A 32 -10.37 -8.47 1.50
CA THR A 32 -10.91 -9.72 0.95
C THR A 32 -10.89 -10.85 1.98
N GLN A 33 -9.85 -10.93 2.82
CA GLN A 33 -9.69 -11.98 3.82
C GLN A 33 -10.62 -11.79 5.03
N ARG A 34 -10.95 -10.54 5.35
CA ARG A 34 -11.75 -10.19 6.52
C ARG A 34 -13.10 -9.60 6.07
N ARG A 35 -14.21 -10.11 6.61
CA ARG A 35 -15.52 -9.47 6.49
C ARG A 35 -15.65 -8.31 7.48
N VAL A 36 -14.70 -7.37 7.43
CA VAL A 36 -14.79 -6.13 8.18
C VAL A 36 -15.73 -5.21 7.41
N ASP A 37 -16.71 -4.65 8.10
CA ASP A 37 -17.56 -3.61 7.55
C ASP A 37 -16.75 -2.31 7.46
N HIS A 38 -16.22 -2.04 6.27
CA HIS A 38 -15.39 -0.89 5.98
C HIS A 38 -16.10 0.01 4.96
N PRO A 39 -16.31 1.30 5.25
CA PRO A 39 -16.87 2.25 4.29
C PRO A 39 -16.06 2.24 2.98
N GLY A 40 -16.71 2.02 1.84
CA GLY A 40 -16.01 1.95 0.55
C GLY A 40 -15.18 0.67 0.34
N ARG A 41 -15.41 -0.40 1.12
CA ARG A 41 -14.71 -1.70 0.96
C ARG A 41 -14.66 -2.16 -0.49
N ASP A 42 -15.81 -2.19 -1.16
CA ASP A 42 -15.91 -2.71 -2.52
C ASP A 42 -15.22 -1.78 -3.54
N GLU A 43 -15.14 -0.49 -3.25
CA GLU A 43 -14.39 0.47 -4.06
C GLU A 43 -12.89 0.19 -3.94
N VAL A 44 -12.37 0.05 -2.72
CA VAL A 44 -10.96 -0.28 -2.48
C VAL A 44 -10.58 -1.61 -3.15
N ILE A 45 -11.42 -2.65 -3.00
CA ILE A 45 -11.17 -3.96 -3.61
C ILE A 45 -11.17 -3.89 -5.15
N ARG A 46 -12.00 -3.02 -5.75
CA ARG A 46 -12.02 -2.85 -7.22
C ARG A 46 -10.82 -2.06 -7.76
N HIS A 47 -10.33 -1.09 -7.01
CA HIS A 47 -9.26 -0.19 -7.46
C HIS A 47 -7.85 -0.74 -7.22
N HIS A 48 -7.67 -1.67 -6.28
CA HIS A 48 -6.36 -2.16 -5.86
C HIS A 48 -6.20 -3.67 -6.08
N GLU A 49 -4.95 -4.12 -6.19
CA GLU A 49 -4.63 -5.55 -6.34
C GLU A 49 -5.00 -6.33 -5.06
N THR A 50 -5.68 -7.45 -5.25
CA THR A 50 -6.16 -8.32 -4.16
C THR A 50 -5.31 -9.57 -4.00
N ASP A 51 -4.51 -9.96 -4.99
CA ASP A 51 -3.51 -10.99 -4.84
C ASP A 51 -2.25 -10.43 -4.17
N TRP A 52 -2.06 -10.79 -2.90
CA TRP A 52 -0.89 -10.34 -2.14
C TRP A 52 0.43 -10.75 -2.80
N ARG A 53 0.48 -11.85 -3.57
CA ARG A 53 1.71 -12.29 -4.22
C ARG A 53 2.16 -11.28 -5.27
N ARG A 54 1.24 -10.81 -6.10
CA ARG A 54 1.52 -9.76 -7.10
C ARG A 54 1.93 -8.45 -6.48
N VAL A 55 1.30 -8.09 -5.34
CA VAL A 55 1.72 -6.93 -4.57
C VAL A 55 3.18 -7.07 -4.12
N ILE A 56 3.55 -8.21 -3.52
CA ILE A 56 4.93 -8.45 -3.06
C ILE A 56 5.91 -8.45 -4.24
N GLU A 57 5.58 -9.09 -5.36
CA GLU A 57 6.40 -9.07 -6.59
C GLU A 57 6.72 -7.64 -7.03
N GLY A 58 5.74 -6.73 -6.97
CA GLY A 58 5.96 -5.31 -7.25
C GLY A 58 6.83 -4.59 -6.20
N LEU A 59 6.72 -4.95 -4.92
CA LEU A 59 7.49 -4.33 -3.83
C LEU A 59 8.96 -4.73 -3.80
N VAL A 60 9.29 -5.97 -4.20
CA VAL A 60 10.66 -6.50 -4.20
C VAL A 60 11.32 -6.45 -5.59
N GLY A 61 10.57 -6.02 -6.60
CA GLY A 61 11.04 -5.84 -7.96
C GLY A 61 11.82 -4.54 -8.17
N PRO A 62 12.14 -4.21 -9.43
CA PRO A 62 12.70 -2.93 -9.79
C PRO A 62 11.80 -1.77 -9.36
N ILE A 63 12.41 -0.61 -9.13
CA ILE A 63 11.67 0.62 -8.82
C ILE A 63 10.80 0.97 -10.03
N PRO A 64 9.47 1.13 -9.86
CA PRO A 64 8.58 1.52 -10.95
C PRO A 64 8.98 2.88 -11.55
N GLU A 65 8.74 3.04 -12.87
CA GLU A 65 8.92 4.33 -13.58
C GLU A 65 7.83 5.35 -13.26
#